data_AF-A0A423WQL1-F1
#
_entry.id   AF-A0A423WQL1-F1
#
_cell.length_a   1.000
_cell.length_b   1.000
_cell.length_c   1.000
_cell.angle_alpha   90.00
_cell.angle_beta   90.00
_cell.angle_gamma   90.00
#
_symmetry.space_group_name_H-M   'P 1'
#
loop_
_entity.id
_entity.type
_entity.pdbx_description
1 polymer ?
#
loop_
_entity_poly.entity_id
_entity_poly.type
_entity_poly.pdbx_seq_one_letter_code
_entity_poly.pdbx_strand_id
1 'polypeptide(L)'
;MEWEDFGFMSNFYAVRFTAPDPAAWLHPLVAQLSSTASASQGRDGTALALITFQHPEQYYMYCKALSFGDGDAARRILDATSPAACKDIGRSVRGFDEDVWAEQELKVRAMEEALWWKFGGGQLEELLTSRRAGR
;
A
#
# COMPACT_ATOMS: atom_id res chain seq x y z
N MET A 1 -17.67 5.25 8.60
CA MET A 1 -16.64 6.30 8.78
C MET A 1 -15.58 5.98 7.75
N GLU A 2 -15.56 6.71 6.64
CA GLU A 2 -14.60 6.46 5.56
C GLU A 2 -13.24 6.99 5.99
N TRP A 3 -12.18 6.22 5.71
CA TRP A 3 -10.79 6.65 5.95
C TRP A 3 -10.43 7.97 5.24
N GLU A 4 -11.26 8.38 4.27
CA GLU A 4 -11.20 9.66 3.57
C GLU A 4 -11.20 10.88 4.51
N ASP A 5 -11.85 10.77 5.68
CA ASP A 5 -11.95 11.84 6.68
C ASP A 5 -10.65 12.03 7.49
N PHE A 6 -9.74 11.05 7.51
CA PHE A 6 -8.47 11.12 8.25
C PHE A 6 -7.29 11.62 7.40
N GLY A 7 -7.53 12.02 6.14
CA GLY A 7 -6.49 12.50 5.22
C GLY A 7 -5.71 13.72 5.72
N PHE A 8 -6.23 14.46 6.70
CA PHE A 8 -5.52 15.58 7.33
C PHE A 8 -4.38 15.12 8.25
N MET A 9 -4.43 13.89 8.79
CA MET A 9 -3.40 13.36 9.71
C MET A 9 -2.13 12.90 8.98
N SER A 10 -2.23 12.67 7.67
CA SER A 10 -1.12 12.21 6.84
C SER A 10 -0.11 13.30 6.48
N ASN A 11 -0.50 14.58 6.61
CA ASN A 11 0.22 15.70 5.97
C ASN A 11 1.20 16.48 6.87
N PHE A 12 1.41 16.09 8.13
CA PHE A 12 2.17 16.94 9.07
C PHE A 12 3.70 16.94 8.87
N TYR A 13 4.26 15.98 8.14
CA TYR A 13 5.64 16.03 7.64
C TYR A 13 5.73 15.30 6.30
N ALA A 14 6.20 15.98 5.26
CA ALA A 14 6.39 15.43 3.91
C ALA A 14 7.61 14.49 3.86
N VAL A 15 7.57 13.42 4.65
CA VAL A 15 8.59 12.38 4.62
C VAL A 15 8.12 11.31 3.65
N ARG A 16 8.80 11.26 2.50
CA ARG A 16 8.72 10.12 1.59
C ARG A 16 9.16 8.87 2.33
N PHE A 17 8.50 7.75 2.09
CA PHE A 17 8.89 6.48 2.67
C PHE A 17 9.06 5.44 1.58
N THR A 18 9.99 4.52 1.80
CA THR A 18 10.26 3.41 0.89
C THR A 18 9.71 2.14 1.52
N ALA A 19 8.90 1.40 0.76
CA ALA A 19 8.29 0.15 1.19
C ALA A 19 8.49 -0.93 0.12
N PRO A 20 8.50 -2.21 0.49
CA PRO A 20 8.32 -3.31 -0.46
C PRO A 20 7.07 -3.12 -1.31
N ASP A 21 7.13 -3.55 -2.56
CA ASP A 21 5.99 -3.52 -3.48
C ASP A 21 4.81 -4.30 -2.87
N PRO A 22 3.68 -3.62 -2.60
CA PRO A 22 2.49 -4.25 -2.05
C PRO A 22 1.98 -5.44 -2.85
N ALA A 23 2.30 -5.54 -4.13
CA ALA A 23 2.01 -6.70 -4.95
C ALA A 23 2.47 -8.02 -4.28
N ALA A 24 3.57 -7.99 -3.53
CA ALA A 24 4.12 -9.17 -2.87
C ALA A 24 3.17 -9.82 -1.85
N TRP A 25 2.38 -9.02 -1.11
CA TRP A 25 1.44 -9.54 -0.11
C TRP A 25 -0.02 -9.42 -0.53
N LEU A 26 -0.35 -8.55 -1.49
CA LEU A 26 -1.68 -8.44 -2.07
C LEU A 26 -2.03 -9.64 -2.96
N HIS A 27 -1.12 -10.09 -3.83
CA HIS A 27 -1.41 -11.22 -4.73
C HIS A 27 -1.83 -12.50 -3.98
N PRO A 28 -1.14 -12.90 -2.89
CA PRO A 28 -1.57 -14.01 -2.05
C PRO A 28 -2.92 -13.80 -1.38
N LEU A 29 -3.22 -12.58 -0.93
CA LEU A 29 -4.42 -12.28 -0.16
C LEU A 29 -5.66 -12.13 -1.04
N VAL A 30 -5.54 -11.47 -2.19
CA VAL A 30 -6.60 -11.38 -3.21
C VAL A 30 -6.94 -12.76 -3.77
N ALA A 31 -5.93 -13.62 -3.96
CA ALA A 31 -6.16 -15.02 -4.34
C ALA A 31 -6.96 -15.78 -3.26
N GLN A 32 -6.64 -15.58 -1.97
CA GLN A 32 -7.37 -16.22 -0.86
C GLN A 32 -8.82 -15.72 -0.70
N LEU A 33 -9.06 -14.40 -0.85
CA LEU A 33 -10.42 -13.84 -0.84
C LEU A 33 -11.25 -14.33 -2.03
N SER A 34 -10.60 -14.49 -3.20
CA SER A 34 -11.23 -15.09 -4.39
C SER A 34 -11.42 -16.62 -4.25
N SER A 35 -10.62 -17.28 -3.43
CA SER A 35 -10.64 -18.73 -3.19
C SER A 35 -11.23 -19.08 -1.81
N THR A 36 -12.55 -19.01 -1.70
CA THR A 36 -13.32 -20.02 -0.95
C THR A 36 -13.38 -21.38 -1.69
N ALA A 37 -12.58 -21.56 -2.74
CA ALA A 37 -12.31 -22.84 -3.38
C ALA A 37 -10.81 -23.18 -3.29
N SER A 38 -10.54 -24.32 -2.65
CA SER A 38 -9.23 -24.94 -2.42
C SER A 38 -8.26 -24.87 -3.61
N ALA A 39 -6.99 -24.55 -3.34
CA ALA A 39 -5.86 -25.46 -3.57
C ALA A 39 -4.50 -24.81 -3.29
N SER A 40 -3.59 -25.68 -2.86
CA SER A 40 -2.19 -25.48 -2.53
C SER A 40 -1.29 -25.16 -3.74
N GLN A 41 -0.37 -24.21 -3.58
CA GLN A 41 1.05 -24.21 -3.99
C GLN A 41 1.51 -22.74 -3.91
N GLY A 42 2.68 -22.34 -3.43
CA GLY A 42 4.00 -22.95 -3.45
C GLY A 42 4.97 -21.94 -4.09
N ARG A 43 5.84 -21.34 -3.26
CA ARG A 43 7.16 -20.73 -3.56
C ARG A 43 7.31 -19.75 -4.73
N ASP A 44 7.87 -18.57 -4.48
CA ASP A 44 9.27 -18.25 -4.80
C ASP A 44 9.62 -16.84 -4.30
N GLY A 45 10.86 -16.67 -3.83
CA GLY A 45 11.33 -15.42 -3.25
C GLY A 45 11.45 -14.32 -4.30
N THR A 46 10.37 -13.56 -4.48
CA THR A 46 10.41 -12.29 -5.21
C THR A 46 11.34 -11.37 -4.45
N ALA A 47 12.48 -11.00 -5.04
CA ALA A 47 13.26 -9.88 -4.55
C ALA A 47 12.28 -8.72 -4.34
N LEU A 48 12.09 -8.29 -3.09
CA LEU A 48 11.10 -7.30 -2.71
C LEU A 48 11.46 -5.99 -3.43
N ALA A 49 10.83 -5.74 -4.59
CA ALA A 49 11.02 -4.50 -5.31
C ALA A 49 10.63 -3.36 -4.37
N LEU A 50 11.53 -2.41 -4.14
CA LEU A 50 11.27 -1.29 -3.25
C LEU A 50 10.67 -0.13 -4.06
N ILE A 51 9.60 0.46 -3.54
CA ILE A 51 8.91 1.60 -4.14
C ILE A 51 8.91 2.74 -3.12
N THR A 52 9.24 3.95 -3.57
CA THR A 52 9.17 5.16 -2.75
C THR A 52 7.83 5.87 -2.97
N PHE A 53 7.11 6.09 -1.89
CA PHE A 53 5.83 6.79 -1.87
C PHE A 53 5.98 8.17 -1.22
N GLN A 54 5.26 9.15 -1.77
CA GLN A 54 5.24 10.52 -1.30
C GLN A 54 4.46 10.67 0.01
N HIS A 55 3.38 9.90 0.14
CA HIS A 55 2.47 9.94 1.28
C HIS A 55 1.67 8.63 1.39
N PRO A 56 1.16 8.28 2.58
CA PRO A 56 0.34 7.10 2.82
C PRO A 56 -0.83 6.91 1.85
N GLU A 57 -1.50 7.99 1.45
CA GLU A 57 -2.62 7.92 0.51
C GLU A 57 -2.19 7.41 -0.87
N GLN A 58 -0.94 7.66 -1.29
CA GLN A 58 -0.42 7.16 -2.56
C GLN A 58 -0.25 5.64 -2.49
N TYR A 59 0.35 5.14 -1.40
CA TYR A 59 0.48 3.71 -1.13
C TYR A 59 -0.89 3.04 -1.08
N TYR A 60 -1.82 3.63 -0.33
CA TYR A 60 -3.17 3.10 -0.19
C TYR A 60 -3.92 2.99 -1.52
N MET A 61 -3.88 4.04 -2.37
CA MET A 61 -4.52 3.99 -3.68
C MET A 61 -3.80 3.04 -4.64
N TYR A 62 -2.48 2.90 -4.54
CA TYR A 62 -1.72 1.92 -5.30
C TYR A 62 -2.14 0.50 -4.93
N CYS A 63 -2.25 0.18 -3.63
CA CYS A 63 -2.79 -1.09 -3.16
C CYS A 63 -4.21 -1.34 -3.70
N LYS A 64 -5.07 -0.32 -3.66
CA LYS A 64 -6.41 -0.41 -4.24
C LYS A 64 -6.38 -0.80 -5.72
N ALA A 65 -5.59 -0.11 -6.53
CA ALA A 65 -5.47 -0.40 -7.95
C ALA A 65 -4.97 -1.84 -8.21
N LEU A 66 -4.00 -2.30 -7.41
CA LEU A 66 -3.50 -3.68 -7.50
C LEU A 66 -4.54 -4.73 -7.11
N SER A 67 -5.35 -4.47 -6.06
CA SER A 67 -6.41 -5.39 -5.62
C SER A 67 -7.44 -5.69 -6.70
N PHE A 68 -7.67 -4.75 -7.61
CA PHE A 68 -8.61 -4.90 -8.73
C PHE A 68 -7.92 -5.17 -10.07
N GLY A 69 -6.60 -5.41 -10.07
CA GLY A 69 -5.83 -5.74 -11.27
C GLY A 69 -5.65 -4.57 -12.25
N ASP A 70 -5.89 -3.33 -11.82
CA ASP A 70 -5.74 -2.14 -12.67
C ASP A 70 -4.30 -1.61 -12.66
N GLY A 71 -3.44 -2.26 -13.45
CA GLY A 71 -2.04 -1.87 -13.62
C GLY A 71 -1.84 -0.48 -14.25
N ASP A 72 -2.81 0.04 -15.01
CA ASP A 72 -2.75 1.39 -15.57
C ASP A 72 -2.98 2.43 -14.48
N ALA A 73 -3.99 2.24 -13.64
CA ALA A 73 -4.24 3.11 -12.49
C ALA A 73 -3.08 3.07 -11.50
N ALA A 74 -2.52 1.88 -11.22
CA ALA A 74 -1.37 1.73 -10.33
C ALA A 74 -0.17 2.58 -10.79
N ARG A 75 0.18 2.53 -12.08
CA ARG A 75 1.25 3.37 -12.65
C ARG A 75 0.96 4.87 -12.51
N ARG A 76 -0.26 5.29 -12.87
CA ARG A 76 -0.68 6.70 -12.76
C ARG A 76 -0.65 7.20 -11.32
N ILE A 77 -0.93 6.34 -10.34
CA ILE A 77 -0.87 6.67 -8.92
C ILE A 77 0.59 6.85 -8.47
N LEU A 78 1.52 6.03 -8.93
CA LEU A 78 2.95 6.21 -8.64
C LEU A 78 3.51 7.52 -9.22
N ASP A 79 3.01 7.93 -10.39
CA ASP A 79 3.39 9.20 -11.03
C ASP A 79 2.72 10.43 -10.38
N ALA A 80 1.63 10.23 -9.63
CA ALA A 80 0.89 11.33 -9.01
C ALA A 80 1.65 11.91 -7.81
N THR A 81 1.76 13.24 -7.77
CA THR A 81 2.51 13.96 -6.72
C THR A 81 1.64 14.54 -5.61
N SER A 82 0.32 14.48 -5.76
CA SER A 82 -0.62 15.05 -4.79
C SER A 82 -1.65 14.01 -4.30
N PRO A 83 -2.08 14.11 -3.04
CA PRO A 83 -3.13 13.23 -2.51
C PRO A 83 -4.44 13.34 -3.29
N ALA A 84 -4.79 14.55 -3.76
CA ALA A 84 -6.00 14.76 -4.56
C ALA A 84 -5.95 13.98 -5.88
N ALA A 85 -4.83 14.06 -6.61
CA ALA A 85 -4.66 13.31 -7.86
C ALA A 85 -4.70 11.78 -7.62
N CYS A 86 -4.05 11.29 -6.56
CA CYS A 86 -4.11 9.88 -6.18
C CYS A 86 -5.55 9.42 -5.92
N LYS A 87 -6.34 10.23 -5.20
CA LYS A 87 -7.75 9.94 -4.92
C LYS A 87 -8.60 9.93 -6.18
N ASP A 88 -8.42 10.90 -7.08
CA ASP A 88 -9.18 10.96 -8.33
C ASP A 88 -8.89 9.76 -9.24
N ILE A 89 -7.63 9.31 -9.30
CA ILE A 89 -7.29 8.06 -10.00
C ILE A 89 -7.88 6.85 -9.26
N GLY A 90 -7.78 6.82 -7.93
CA GLY A 90 -8.34 5.75 -7.08
C GLY A 90 -9.86 5.57 -7.18
N ARG A 91 -10.60 6.64 -7.54
CA ARG A 91 -12.05 6.60 -7.86
C ARG A 91 -12.33 6.02 -9.24
N SER A 92 -11.34 6.02 -10.12
CA SER A 92 -11.45 5.58 -11.51
C SER A 92 -10.81 4.20 -11.76
N VAL A 93 -10.49 3.46 -10.70
CA VAL A 93 -9.93 2.11 -10.77
C VAL A 93 -10.93 1.18 -11.46
N ARG A 94 -10.48 0.53 -12.54
CA ARG A 94 -11.30 -0.44 -13.29
C ARG A 94 -11.57 -1.68 -12.45
N GLY A 95 -12.78 -2.21 -12.54
CA GLY A 95 -13.18 -3.40 -11.78
C GLY A 95 -13.31 -3.15 -10.27
N PHE A 96 -13.28 -1.89 -9.83
CA PHE A 96 -13.50 -1.55 -8.42
C PHE A 96 -14.87 -2.00 -7.95
N ASP A 97 -14.87 -2.79 -6.89
CA ASP A 97 -16.05 -3.21 -6.14
C ASP A 97 -15.94 -2.63 -4.72
N GLU A 98 -16.92 -1.81 -4.35
CA GLU A 98 -16.92 -1.13 -3.06
C GLU A 98 -17.08 -2.12 -1.90
N ASP A 99 -17.87 -3.18 -2.07
CA ASP A 99 -18.11 -4.17 -1.01
C ASP A 99 -16.83 -4.97 -0.75
N VAL A 100 -16.15 -5.43 -1.81
CA VAL A 100 -14.86 -6.14 -1.72
C VAL A 100 -13.78 -5.25 -1.13
N TRP A 101 -13.74 -3.97 -1.48
CA TRP A 101 -12.79 -3.04 -0.88
C TRP A 101 -13.17 -2.72 0.57
N ALA A 102 -14.46 -2.55 0.88
CA ALA A 102 -14.95 -2.23 2.21
C ALA A 102 -14.75 -3.37 3.22
N GLU A 103 -14.44 -4.59 2.76
CA GLU A 103 -13.91 -5.64 3.63
C GLU A 103 -12.72 -5.09 4.43
N GLN A 104 -12.92 -5.04 5.75
CA GLN A 104 -12.06 -4.27 6.65
C GLN A 104 -10.60 -4.71 6.57
N GLU A 105 -10.35 -5.99 6.27
CA GLU A 105 -9.01 -6.56 6.25
C GLU A 105 -8.08 -5.91 5.20
N LEU A 106 -8.56 -5.68 3.97
CA LEU A 106 -7.74 -5.08 2.92
C LEU A 106 -7.50 -3.59 3.14
N LYS A 107 -8.55 -2.81 3.44
CA LYS A 107 -8.45 -1.37 3.72
C LYS A 107 -7.55 -1.09 4.91
N VAL A 108 -7.76 -1.81 6.02
CA VAL A 108 -7.01 -1.59 7.26
C VAL A 108 -5.56 -1.99 7.05
N ARG A 109 -5.28 -3.19 6.51
CA ARG A 109 -3.91 -3.65 6.29
C ARG A 109 -3.11 -2.74 5.38
N ALA A 110 -3.70 -2.28 4.25
CA ALA A 110 -3.02 -1.36 3.34
C ALA A 110 -2.59 -0.06 4.03
N MET A 111 -3.41 0.45 4.94
CA MET A 111 -3.11 1.68 5.66
C MET A 111 -2.15 1.45 6.83
N GLU A 112 -2.33 0.37 7.59
CA GLU A 112 -1.40 -0.04 8.66
C GLU A 112 0.02 -0.19 8.12
N GLU A 113 0.18 -0.83 6.96
CA GLU A 113 1.49 -1.02 6.35
C GLU A 113 2.10 0.29 5.85
N ALA A 114 1.29 1.17 5.25
CA ALA A 114 1.74 2.51 4.87
C ALA A 114 2.26 3.31 6.09
N LEU A 115 1.52 3.27 7.20
CA LEU A 115 1.90 3.94 8.44
C LEU A 115 3.12 3.29 9.10
N TRP A 116 3.20 1.96 9.07
CA TRP A 116 4.37 1.22 9.52
C TRP A 116 5.61 1.66 8.76
N TRP A 117 5.62 1.62 7.43
CA TRP A 117 6.81 2.02 6.67
C TRP A 117 7.15 3.51 6.80
N LYS A 118 6.15 4.37 6.99
CA LYS A 118 6.36 5.80 7.23
C LYS A 118 6.93 6.12 8.62
N PHE A 119 6.50 5.42 9.67
CA PHE A 119 6.80 5.80 11.06
C PHE A 119 7.52 4.73 11.89
N GLY A 120 7.24 3.44 11.69
CA GLY A 120 7.68 2.34 12.55
C GLY A 120 8.74 1.39 11.95
N GLY A 121 8.77 1.25 10.63
CA GLY A 121 9.55 0.22 9.92
C GLY A 121 10.91 0.72 9.46
N GLY A 122 11.03 1.11 8.18
CA GLY A 122 12.33 1.27 7.51
C GLY A 122 13.25 2.35 8.10
N GLN A 123 12.74 3.57 8.28
CA GLN A 123 13.57 4.69 8.71
C GLN A 123 13.95 4.60 10.19
N LEU A 124 13.05 4.05 11.02
CA LEU A 124 13.29 3.83 12.45
C LEU A 124 14.31 2.71 12.65
N GLU A 125 14.16 1.57 11.96
CA GLU A 125 15.13 0.47 12.07
C GLU A 125 16.52 0.85 11.53
N GLU A 126 16.60 1.58 10.42
CA GLU A 126 17.88 2.07 9.89
C GLU A 126 18.55 3.04 10.87
N LEU A 127 17.79 3.96 11.48
CA LEU A 127 18.29 4.89 12.48
C LEU A 127 18.72 4.19 13.78
N LEU A 128 17.96 3.19 14.24
CA LEU A 128 18.30 2.39 15.42
C LEU A 128 19.55 1.52 15.16
N THR A 129 19.69 0.96 13.97
CA THR A 129 20.82 0.11 13.58
C THR A 129 22.10 0.92 13.39
N SER A 130 22.04 2.05 12.68
CA SER A 130 23.18 2.95 12.48
C SER A 130 23.74 3.50 13.80
N ARG A 131 22.90 3.83 14.79
CA ARG A 131 23.34 4.26 16.13
C ARG A 131 23.88 3.13 17.02
N ARG A 132 23.62 1.87 16.68
CA ARG A 132 24.23 0.70 17.35
C ARG A 132 25.60 0.35 16.76
N ALA A 133 25.81 0.58 15.45
CA ALA A 133 27.07 0.30 14.77
C ALA A 133 28.19 1.35 15.02
N GLY A 134 27.83 2.56 15.47
CA GLY A 134 28.77 3.65 15.76
C GLY A 134 29.28 3.72 17.20
N ARG A 135 29.24 2.62 17.97
CA ARG A 135 29.73 2.54 19.35
C ARG A 135 30.79 1.46 19.51
#